data_AF-A0A496XBJ2-F1
#
_entry.id   AF-A0A496XBJ2-F1
#
_cell.length_a   1.000
_cell.length_b   1.000
_cell.length_c   1.000
_cell.angle_alpha   90.00
_cell.angle_beta   90.00
_cell.angle_gamma   90.00
#
_symmetry.space_group_name_H-M   'P 1'
#
loop_
_entity.id
_entity.type
_entity.pdbx_description
1 polymer ?
#
loop_
_entity_poly.entity_id
_entity_poly.type
_entity_poly.pdbx_seq_one_letter_code
_entity_poly.pdbx_strand_id
1 'polypeptide(L)' 'MMIGSPEFFIKQIRRLQDLGYDEVILRVDGFMSHEKIMNSLRLIGDYVIPEFRHPHNIVRHAFSGGAP' A
#
# COMPACT_ATOMS: atom_id res chain seq x y z
N MET A 1 -2.65 -12.83 -2.85
CA MET A 1 -3.03 -12.42 -1.48
C MET A 1 -1.74 -12.04 -0.74
N MET A 2 -1.54 -10.77 -0.41
CA MET A 2 -0.38 -10.32 0.37
C MET A 2 -0.75 -10.34 1.84
N ILE A 3 -0.38 -11.40 2.56
CA ILE A 3 -0.50 -11.50 4.01
C ILE A 3 0.89 -11.80 4.54
N GLY A 4 1.40 -10.94 5.42
CA GLY A 4 2.75 -11.11 5.95
C GLY A 4 3.27 -9.83 6.59
N SER A 5 4.58 -9.80 6.82
CA SER A 5 5.28 -8.66 7.40
C SER A 5 5.52 -7.55 6.37
N PRO A 6 5.87 -6.32 6.80
CA PRO A 6 6.25 -5.23 5.89
C PRO A 6 7.34 -5.62 4.88
N GLU A 7 8.33 -6.41 5.28
CA GLU A 7 9.43 -6.86 4.42
C GLU A 7 8.92 -7.76 3.28
N PHE A 8 7.91 -8.59 3.56
CA PHE A 8 7.26 -9.39 2.54
C PHE A 8 6.60 -8.51 1.49
N PHE A 9 5.88 -7.47 1.92
CA PHE A 9 5.24 -6.51 1.01
C PHE A 9 6.28 -5.80 0.13
N ILE A 10 7.37 -5.32 0.74
CA ILE A 10 8.45 -4.66 0.00
C ILE A 10 9.00 -5.59 -1.08
N LYS A 11 9.30 -6.85 -0.71
CA LYS A 11 9.81 -7.84 -1.66
C LYS A 11 8.83 -8.11 -2.81
N GLN A 12 7.54 -8.22 -2.54
CA GLN A 12 6.54 -8.46 -3.58
C GLN A 12 6.38 -7.25 -4.51
N ILE A 13 6.33 -6.04 -3.96
CA ILE A 13 6.21 -4.81 -4.77
C ILE A 13 7.45 -4.62 -5.63
N ARG A 14 8.67 -4.83 -5.10
CA ARG A 14 9.91 -4.80 -5.91
C ARG A 14 9.88 -5.80 -7.04
N ARG A 15 9.40 -7.03 -6.80
CA ARG A 15 9.24 -8.03 -7.85
C ARG A 15 8.26 -7.57 -8.95
N LEU A 16 7.18 -6.88 -8.60
CA LEU A 16 6.26 -6.31 -9.59
C LEU A 16 6.93 -5.17 -10.37
N GLN A 17 7.70 -4.32 -9.69
CA GLN A 17 8.48 -3.27 -10.34
C GLN A 17 9.50 -3.84 -11.33
N ASP A 18 10.20 -4.92 -10.98
CA ASP A 18 11.16 -5.60 -11.87
C ASP A 18 10.48 -6.21 -13.11
N LEU A 19 9.18 -6.51 -13.01
CA LEU A 19 8.36 -6.98 -14.13
C LEU A 19 7.78 -5.82 -14.98
N GLY A 20 8.06 -4.57 -14.61
CA GLY A 20 7.65 -3.38 -15.35
C GLY A 20 6.32 -2.77 -14.92
N TYR A 21 5.73 -3.18 -13.79
CA TYR A 21 4.54 -2.53 -13.25
C TYR A 21 4.90 -1.20 -12.55
N ASP A 22 4.11 -0.16 -12.80
CA ASP A 22 4.29 1.20 -12.28
C ASP A 22 3.34 1.56 -11.12
N GLU A 23 2.24 0.82 -10.95
CA GLU A 23 1.26 1.04 -9.89
C GLU A 23 0.83 -0.26 -9.20
N VAL A 24 0.56 -0.18 -7.89
CA VAL A 24 -0.05 -1.25 -7.10
C VAL A 24 -1.24 -0.73 -6.29
N ILE A 25 -2.38 -1.39 -6.41
CA ILE A 25 -3.56 -1.12 -5.58
C ILE A 25 -3.62 -2.16 -4.46
N LEU A 26 -3.54 -1.70 -3.22
CA LEU A 26 -3.65 -2.55 -2.05
C LEU A 26 -5.07 -2.48 -1.48
N ARG A 27 -5.83 -3.57 -1.62
CA ARG A 27 -7.10 -3.74 -0.91
C ARG A 27 -6.81 -4.35 0.45
N VAL A 28 -7.12 -3.61 1.51
CA VAL A 28 -7.06 -4.09 2.89
C VAL A 28 -8.48 -4.42 3.34
N ASP A 29 -8.93 -5.60 2.94
CA ASP A 29 -10.25 -6.14 3.30
C ASP A 29 -10.12 -7.54 3.90
N GLY A 30 -10.95 -7.85 4.88
CA GLY A 30 -10.98 -9.15 5.54
C GLY A 30 -11.85 -9.15 6.79
N PHE A 31 -12.08 -10.33 7.36
CA PHE A 31 -12.73 -10.53 8.68
C PHE A 31 -11.83 -10.05 9.83
N MET A 32 -11.32 -8.83 9.73
CA MET A 32 -10.46 -8.19 10.70
C MET A 32 -11.25 -7.09 11.42
N SER A 33 -10.98 -6.92 12.72
CA SER A 33 -11.51 -5.78 13.45
C SER A 33 -10.96 -4.47 12.86
N HIS A 34 -11.69 -3.37 13.08
CA HIS A 34 -11.24 -2.04 12.70
C HIS A 34 -9.82 -1.75 13.21
N GLU A 35 -9.51 -2.09 14.46
CA GLU A 35 -8.18 -1.89 15.05
C GLU A 35 -7.07 -2.62 14.27
N LYS A 36 -7.32 -3.84 13.81
CA LYS A 36 -6.36 -4.61 13.01
C LYS A 36 -6.16 -3.99 11.62
N ILE A 37 -7.22 -3.46 11.02
CA ILE A 37 -7.13 -2.71 9.76
C ILE A 37 -6.28 -1.45 9.99
N MET A 38 -6.57 -0.67 11.03
CA MET A 38 -5.82 0.54 11.36
C MET A 38 -4.34 0.25 11.64
N ASN A 39 -4.05 -0.84 12.36
CA ASN A 39 -2.67 -1.27 12.59
C ASN A 39 -1.97 -1.67 11.30
N SER A 40 -2.66 -2.36 10.39
CA SER A 40 -2.09 -2.74 9.08
C SER A 40 -1.78 -1.50 8.24
N LEU A 41 -2.71 -0.54 8.19
CA LEU A 41 -2.49 0.74 7.51
C LEU A 41 -1.30 1.50 8.10
N ARG A 42 -1.15 1.53 9.43
CA ARG A 42 0.01 2.13 10.11
C ARG A 42 1.32 1.44 9.69
N LEU A 43 1.38 0.11 9.74
CA LEU A 43 2.58 -0.64 9.34
C LEU A 43 2.96 -0.40 7.86
N ILE A 44 1.97 -0.33 6.97
CA ILE A 44 2.21 -0.01 5.55
C ILE A 44 2.76 1.41 5.41
N GLY A 45 2.14 2.38 6.08
CA GLY A 45 2.55 3.79 6.04
C GLY A 45 3.96 4.02 6.60
N ASP A 46 4.28 3.38 7.72
CA ASP A 46 5.53 3.62 8.45
C ASP A 46 6.72 2.86 7.84
N TYR A 47 6.50 1.65 7.31
CA TYR A 47 7.58 0.75 6.91
C TYR A 47 7.60 0.40 5.41
N VAL A 48 6.46 0.35 4.72
CA VAL A 48 6.41 -0.10 3.32
C VAL A 48 6.52 1.06 2.35
N ILE A 49 5.66 2.09 2.47
CA ILE A 49 5.64 3.24 1.55
C ILE A 49 6.99 3.97 1.47
N PRO A 50 7.73 4.20 2.58
CA PRO A 50 9.01 4.91 2.54
C PRO A 50 10.09 4.25 1.69
N GLU A 51 10.00 2.94 1.43
CA GLU A 51 10.96 2.19 0.61
C GLU A 51 10.82 2.43 -0.90
N PHE A 52 9.71 3.06 -1.32
CA PHE A 52 9.36 3.31 -2.72
C PHE A 52 9.30 4.81 -3.03
N ARG A 53 10.18 5.63 -2.45
CA ARG A 53 10.21 7.10 -2.67
C ARG A 53 10.64 7.46 -4.10
N HIS A 54 9.68 7.48 -5.03
CA HIS A 54 9.79 8.14 -6.33
C HIS A 54 8.97 9.44 -6.32
N PRO A 55 9.39 10.53 -6.98
CA PRO A 55 8.70 11.83 -6.99
C PRO A 55 7.22 11.76 -7.43
N HIS A 56 6.84 10.72 -8.17
CA HIS A 56 5.48 10.50 -8.69
C HIS A 56 4.58 9.63 -7.79
N ASN A 57 5.09 9.10 -6.67
CA ASN A 57 4.39 8.08 -5.88
C ASN A 57 3.46 8.66 -4.79
N ILE A 58 3.42 9.99 -4.63
CA ILE A 58 2.46 10.67 -3.76
C ILE A 58 1.30 11.13 -4.62
N VAL A 59 0.17 10.42 -4.54
CA VAL A 59 -1.08 10.85 -5.19
C VAL A 59 -1.60 12.11 -4.47
N ARG A 60 -1.21 13.29 -4.96
CA ARG A 60 -1.65 14.58 -4.40
C ARG A 60 -3.12 14.92 -4.69
N HIS A 61 -3.80 14.15 -5.57
CA HIS A 61 -5.13 14.50 -6.11
C HIS A 61 -6.26 13.46 -5.90
N ALA A 62 -6.11 12.43 -5.08
CA ALA A 62 -7.12 11.35 -4.99
C ALA A 62 -8.40 11.69 -4.18
N PHE A 63 -8.56 12.91 -3.67
CA PHE A 63 -9.79 13.33 -2.97
C PHE A 63 -10.35 14.64 -3.56
N SER A 64 -10.75 14.62 -4.82
CA SER A 64 -11.86 15.46 -5.27
C SER A 64 -13.15 14.76 -4.86
N GLY A 65 -13.76 15.23 -3.77
CA GLY A 65 -15.01 14.71 -3.24
C GLY A 65 -16.06 14.57 -4.34
N GLY A 66 -16.46 13.32 -4.57
CA GLY A 66 -17.53 12.95 -5.47
C GLY A 66 -18.50 12.03 -4.75
N ALA A 67 -19.57 12.61 -4.20
CA ALA A 67 -20.86 12.00 -3.97
C ALA A 67 -21.91 13.13 -4.04
N PRO A 68 -23.12 12.84 -4.55
CA PRO A 68 -23.94 13.73 -5.39
C PRO A 68 -24.38 15.05 -4.76
#